data_AF-A0A3S1N558-F1
#
_entry.id   AF-A0A3S1N558-F1
#
_cell.length_a   1.000
_cell.length_b   1.000
_cell.length_c   1.000
_cell.angle_alpha   90.00
_cell.angle_beta   90.00
_cell.angle_gamma   90.00
#
_symmetry.space_group_name_H-M   'P 1'
#
loop_
_entity.id
_entity.type
_entity.pdbx_description
1 polymer ?
#
loop_
_entity_poly.entity_id
_entity_poly.type
_entity_poly.pdbx_seq_one_letter_code
_entity_poly.pdbx_strand_id
1 'polypeptide(L)' 'MRAMARSPTTDATGRTQAADSRRAEGSKLLVMAAIGEMVDHGRAEWSRTAAGEIELRLLTGEVFLLGEVAVTRVA' A
#
# COMPACT_ATOMS: atom_id res chain seq x y z
N MET A 1 -34.69 -36.14 11.48
CA MET A 1 -34.11 -34.80 11.27
C MET A 1 -33.06 -34.53 12.34
N ARG A 2 -31.78 -34.42 11.98
CA ARG A 2 -30.73 -33.91 12.88
C ARG A 2 -29.77 -33.06 12.05
N ALA A 3 -29.58 -31.83 12.49
CA ALA A 3 -28.98 -30.74 11.73
C ALA A 3 -27.53 -31.00 11.33
N MET A 4 -27.21 -30.72 10.07
CA MET A 4 -25.84 -30.53 9.57
C MET A 4 -25.24 -29.32 10.31
N ALA A 5 -24.15 -29.54 11.04
CA ALA A 5 -23.35 -28.45 11.59
C ALA A 5 -22.76 -27.64 10.42
N ARG A 6 -23.15 -26.37 10.32
CA ARG A 6 -22.59 -25.44 9.32
C ARG A 6 -21.11 -25.24 9.61
N SER A 7 -20.28 -25.47 8.59
CA SER A 7 -18.83 -25.35 8.59
C SER A 7 -18.35 -23.96 9.06
N PRO A 8 -17.26 -23.86 9.85
CA PRO A 8 -16.74 -22.58 10.35
C PRO A 8 -15.89 -21.81 9.32
N THR A 9 -15.86 -22.24 8.06
CA THR A 9 -14.91 -21.75 7.05
C THR A 9 -15.08 -20.28 6.70
N THR A 10 -16.30 -19.74 6.74
CA THR A 10 -16.58 -18.35 6.36
C THR A 10 -16.02 -17.32 7.36
N ASP A 11 -16.00 -17.66 8.65
CA ASP A 11 -15.61 -16.72 9.71
C ASP A 11 -14.09 -16.67 9.92
N ALA A 12 -13.40 -17.78 9.68
CA ALA A 12 -11.94 -17.85 9.68
C ALA A 12 -11.33 -17.07 8.50
N THR A 13 -11.88 -17.22 7.29
CA THR A 13 -11.38 -16.54 6.09
C THR A 13 -11.57 -15.02 6.15
N GLY A 14 -12.71 -14.54 6.65
CA GLY A 14 -12.96 -13.10 6.83
C GLY A 14 -12.06 -12.46 7.89
N ARG A 15 -11.77 -13.17 8.98
CA ARG A 15 -10.87 -12.70 10.04
C ARG A 15 -9.43 -12.58 9.56
N THR A 16 -8.96 -13.51 8.73
CA THR A 16 -7.62 -13.47 8.14
C THR A 16 -7.51 -12.32 7.13
N GLN A 17 -8.52 -12.15 6.25
CA GLN A 17 -8.53 -11.00 5.31
C GLN A 17 -8.52 -9.64 6.03
N ALA A 18 -9.31 -9.49 7.11
CA ALA A 18 -9.33 -8.25 7.88
C ALA A 18 -8.04 -8.01 8.71
N ALA A 19 -7.32 -9.07 9.07
CA ALA A 19 -6.01 -8.94 9.70
C ALA A 19 -4.93 -8.56 8.68
N ASP A 20 -4.97 -9.17 7.49
CA ASP A 20 -4.02 -8.89 6.42
C ASP A 20 -4.22 -7.50 5.80
N SER A 21 -5.47 -7.05 5.64
CA SER A 21 -5.74 -5.67 5.21
C SER A 21 -5.22 -4.64 6.22
N ARG A 22 -5.45 -4.84 7.52
CA ARG A 22 -4.91 -3.94 8.57
C ARG A 22 -3.38 -3.92 8.58
N ARG A 23 -2.74 -5.07 8.38
CA ARG A 23 -1.28 -5.13 8.24
C ARG A 23 -0.81 -4.40 7.00
N ALA A 24 -1.47 -4.58 5.86
CA ALA A 24 -1.14 -3.90 4.61
C ALA A 24 -1.28 -2.37 4.76
N GLU A 25 -2.34 -1.87 5.40
CA GLU A 25 -2.51 -0.44 5.70
C GLU A 25 -1.40 0.09 6.61
N GLY A 26 -1.02 -0.66 7.64
CA GLY A 26 0.11 -0.31 8.51
C GLY A 26 1.43 -0.23 7.75
N SER A 27 1.73 -1.23 6.90
CA SER A 27 2.91 -1.23 6.04
C SER A 27 2.91 -0.07 5.05
N LYS A 28 1.76 0.26 4.46
CA LYS A 28 1.60 1.40 3.55
C LYS A 28 1.90 2.72 4.25
N LEU A 29 1.39 2.92 5.47
CA LEU A 29 1.69 4.09 6.29
C LEU A 29 3.20 4.24 6.55
N LEU A 30 3.89 3.15 6.91
CA LEU A 30 5.33 3.17 7.15
C LEU A 30 6.13 3.52 5.89
N VAL A 31 5.76 2.96 4.74
CA VAL A 31 6.41 3.27 3.47
C VAL A 31 6.21 4.74 3.09
N MET A 32 4.98 5.26 3.22
CA MET A 32 4.69 6.65 2.92
C MET A 32 5.41 7.62 3.87
N ALA A 33 5.55 7.27 5.15
CA ALA A 33 6.33 8.04 6.10
C ALA A 33 7.82 8.11 5.72
N ALA A 34 8.42 6.97 5.35
CA ALA A 34 9.82 6.92 4.91
C ALA A 34 10.05 7.73 3.63
N ILE A 35 9.10 7.71 2.68
CA ILE A 35 9.15 8.55 1.48
C ILE A 35 9.05 10.03 1.85
N GLY A 36 8.17 10.40 2.77
CA GLY A 36 8.07 11.76 3.29
C GLY A 36 9.39 12.25 3.88
N GLU A 37 10.03 11.44 4.74
CA GLU A 37 11.36 11.75 5.26
C GLU A 37 12.40 11.94 4.13
N MET A 38 12.37 11.10 3.09
CA MET A 38 13.26 11.28 1.94
C MET A 38 13.05 12.63 1.24
N VAL A 39 11.79 13.06 1.11
CA VAL A 39 11.45 14.38 0.53
C VAL A 39 11.92 15.51 1.42
N ASP A 40 11.68 15.43 2.73
CA ASP A 40 12.09 16.44 3.71
C ASP A 40 13.62 16.63 3.74
N HIS A 41 14.37 15.54 3.55
CA HIS A 41 15.84 15.58 3.45
C HIS A 41 16.36 15.94 2.05
N GLY A 42 15.49 16.30 1.10
CA GLY A 42 15.88 16.67 -0.27
C GLY A 42 16.44 15.51 -1.10
N ARG A 43 16.19 14.26 -0.69
CA ARG A 43 16.62 13.05 -1.41
C ARG A 43 15.60 12.58 -2.45
N ALA A 44 14.39 13.13 -2.41
CA ALA A 44 13.34 12.90 -3.38
C ALA A 44 12.45 14.14 -3.52
N GLU A 45 11.71 14.20 -4.60
CA GLU A 45 10.60 15.11 -4.81
C GLU A 45 9.37 14.28 -5.15
N TRP A 46 8.19 14.73 -4.72
CA TRP A 46 6.94 14.10 -5.13
C TRP A 46 5.90 15.10 -5.63
N SER A 47 5.05 14.67 -6.54
CA SER A 47 3.93 15.47 -7.02
C SER A 47 2.72 14.58 -7.29
N ARG A 48 1.52 15.17 -7.28
CA ARG A 48 0.31 14.44 -7.64
C ARG A 48 0.07 14.56 -9.15
N THR A 49 -0.11 13.43 -9.81
CA THR A 49 -0.40 13.39 -11.25
C THR A 49 -1.86 13.76 -11.53
N ALA A 50 -2.19 14.05 -12.79
CA ALA A 50 -3.57 14.29 -13.21
C ALA A 50 -4.49 13.08 -12.99
N ALA A 51 -3.93 11.86 -12.98
CA ALA A 51 -4.64 10.62 -12.69
C ALA A 51 -4.86 10.39 -11.17
N GLY A 52 -4.26 11.24 -10.32
CA GLY A 52 -4.38 11.16 -8.85
C GLY A 52 -3.35 10.27 -8.17
N GLU A 53 -2.40 9.72 -8.92
CA GLU A 53 -1.24 8.98 -8.39
C GLU A 53 -0.19 9.95 -7.83
N ILE A 54 0.79 9.42 -7.11
CA ILE A 54 1.95 10.19 -6.68
C ILE A 54 3.12 9.82 -7.59
N GLU A 55 3.65 10.79 -8.32
CA GLU A 55 4.94 10.67 -8.99
C GLU A 55 6.04 11.00 -7.97
N LEU A 56 6.94 10.05 -7.74
CA LEU A 56 8.09 10.16 -6.87
C LEU A 56 9.36 10.17 -7.73
N ARG A 57 10.11 11.26 -7.68
CA ARG A 57 11.40 11.41 -8.35
C ARG A 57 12.52 11.40 -7.33
N LEU A 58 13.41 10.42 -7.43
CA LEU A 58 14.57 10.31 -6.56
C LEU A 58 15.69 11.23 -7.05
N LEU A 59 16.56 11.67 -6.14
CA LEU A 59 17.75 12.45 -6.48
C LEU A 59 18.71 11.68 -7.42
N THR A 60 18.64 10.35 -7.42
CA THR A 60 19.37 9.47 -8.35
C THR A 60 18.90 9.58 -9.79
N GLY A 61 17.74 10.23 -10.03
CA GLY A 61 17.09 10.36 -11.33
C GLY A 61 16.04 9.29 -11.60
N GLU A 62 15.91 8.28 -10.73
CA GLU A 62 14.87 7.25 -10.86
C GLU A 62 13.48 7.84 -10.58
N VAL A 63 12.49 7.39 -11.35
CA VAL A 63 11.10 7.87 -11.23
C VAL A 63 10.16 6.69 -11.00
N PHE A 64 9.27 6.86 -10.02
CA PHE A 64 8.26 5.88 -9.63
C PHE A 64 6.87 6.51 -9.59
N LEU A 65 5.85 5.74 -9.97
CA LEU A 65 4.45 6.04 -9.72
C LEU A 65 3.97 5.20 -8.54
N LEU A 66 3.47 5.87 -7.50
CA LEU A 66 2.82 5.25 -6.35
C LEU A 66 1.31 5.26 -6.61
N GLY A 67 0.81 4.12 -7.10
CA GLY A 67 -0.61 3.86 -7.23
C GLY A 67 -1.23 3.39 -5.92
N GLU A 68 -2.53 3.15 -5.93
CA GLU A 68 -3.26 2.71 -4.73
C GLU A 68 -2.74 1.37 -4.17
N VAL A 69 -2.39 0.46 -5.07
CA VAL A 69 -2.04 -0.95 -4.78
C VAL A 69 -0.63 -1.34 -5.19
N ALA A 70 0.05 -0.54 -6.01
CA ALA A 70 1.36 -0.91 -6.56
C ALA A 70 2.28 0.30 -6.73
N VAL A 71 3.58 0.03 -6.73
CA VAL A 71 4.63 0.98 -7.09
C VAL A 71 5.22 0.55 -8.43
N THR A 72 5.23 1.45 -9.40
CA THR A 72 5.73 1.17 -10.74
C THR A 72 6.90 2.10 -11.06
N ARG A 73 8.05 1.52 -11.43
CA ARG A 73 9.18 2.31 -11.95
C ARG A 73 8.92 2.67 -13.41
N VAL A 74 9.14 3.94 -13.77
CA VAL A 74 8.84 4.46 -15.12
C VAL A 74 10.07 4.98 -15.88
N ALA A 75 11.21 5.18 -15.19
CA ALA A 75 12.50 5.55 -15.78
C ALA A 75 13.68 4.97 -14.98
#